data_AF-A0A7S4SIL3-F1
#
_entry.id   AF-A0A7S4SIL3-F1
#
_cell.length_a   1.000
_cell.length_b   1.000
_cell.length_c   1.000
_cell.angle_alpha   90.00
_cell.angle_beta   90.00
_cell.angle_gamma   90.00
#
_symmetry.space_group_name_H-M   'P 1'
#
loop_
_entity.id
_entity.type
_entity.pdbx_description
1 polymer ?
#
loop_
_entity_poly.entity_id
_entity_poly.type
_entity_poly.pdbx_seq_one_letter_code
_entity_poly.pdbx_strand_id
1 'polypeptide(L)'
;LSWRISGQGARDAATVLCQLPSMKQEQLSIATRWARGADERESMANRLRELKLADSSGFSVESWEYLAGFFDAEGCIRIPVAYPGVLLQIGQKHPSILLSITVWLAKTWPTYMPRLFSVRRGRAYVLHVSKTVVSRFILERLIDSGLLQKRRAAEIALGVEDSNHLLSRQRLADVVGNQGRYRRLDADGCGRAREIARLQVRLLHLRKAQGARSEAQTLHAEIDHLQQQHASLSAQAALSALRADIRQMLRQGAWRS
;
A
#
# COMPACT_ATOMS: atom_id res chain seq x y z
N LEU A 1 -11.49 10.91 -2.15
CA LEU A 1 -12.88 11.07 -2.60
C LEU A 1 -13.50 9.69 -2.76
N SER A 2 -14.60 9.39 -2.08
CA SER A 2 -15.38 8.17 -2.31
C SER A 2 -16.64 8.59 -3.05
N TRP A 3 -16.67 8.37 -4.36
CA TRP A 3 -17.87 8.57 -5.15
C TRP A 3 -18.83 7.42 -4.84
N ARG A 4 -20.06 7.77 -4.47
CA ARG A 4 -21.12 6.80 -4.18
C ARG A 4 -22.36 7.23 -4.93
N ILE A 5 -22.91 6.31 -5.71
CA ILE A 5 -24.21 6.44 -6.34
C ILE A 5 -25.13 5.41 -5.70
N SER A 6 -26.38 5.79 -5.44
CA SER A 6 -27.39 4.94 -4.81
C SER A 6 -28.74 5.11 -5.52
N GLY A 7 -29.72 4.27 -5.18
CA GLY A 7 -31.07 4.36 -5.73
C GLY A 7 -31.12 4.03 -7.23
N GLN A 8 -31.92 4.79 -7.98
CA GLN A 8 -32.17 4.53 -9.41
C GLN A 8 -30.93 4.74 -10.27
N GLY A 9 -30.18 5.83 -10.06
CA GLY A 9 -28.98 6.10 -10.85
C GLY A 9 -27.92 5.01 -10.74
N ALA A 10 -27.82 4.34 -9.58
CA ALA A 10 -26.93 3.18 -9.43
C ALA A 10 -27.37 1.97 -10.27
N ARG A 11 -28.67 1.77 -10.42
CA ARG A 11 -29.25 0.69 -11.24
C ARG A 11 -29.07 0.99 -12.73
N ASP A 12 -29.29 2.23 -13.13
CA ASP A 12 -29.10 2.66 -14.51
C ASP A 12 -27.63 2.48 -14.92
N ALA A 13 -26.70 2.94 -14.07
CA ALA A 13 -25.27 2.72 -14.27
C ALA A 13 -24.91 1.23 -14.31
N ALA A 14 -25.46 0.41 -13.40
CA ALA A 14 -25.24 -1.03 -13.41
C ALA A 14 -25.80 -1.68 -14.69
N THR A 15 -26.91 -1.18 -15.23
CA THR A 15 -27.54 -1.69 -16.46
C THR A 15 -26.64 -1.46 -17.67
N VAL A 16 -26.09 -0.25 -17.79
CA VAL A 16 -25.12 0.06 -18.84
C VAL A 16 -23.86 -0.78 -18.69
N LEU A 17 -23.31 -0.88 -17.48
CA LEU A 17 -22.08 -1.65 -17.24
C LEU A 17 -22.25 -3.15 -17.42
N CYS A 18 -23.43 -3.71 -17.16
CA CYS A 18 -23.72 -5.14 -17.31
C CYS A 18 -23.71 -5.60 -18.78
N GLN A 19 -23.85 -4.66 -19.72
CA GLN A 19 -23.76 -4.93 -21.17
C GLN A 19 -22.30 -5.12 -21.62
N LEU A 20 -21.33 -4.68 -20.82
CA LEU A 20 -19.91 -4.82 -21.14
C LEU A 20 -19.37 -6.14 -20.55
N PRO A 21 -18.57 -6.91 -21.31
CA PRO A 21 -17.87 -8.06 -20.75
C PRO A 21 -17.00 -7.64 -19.57
N SER A 22 -17.29 -8.15 -18.37
CA SER A 22 -16.52 -7.87 -17.17
C SER A 22 -16.58 -9.01 -16.18
N MET A 23 -15.53 -9.17 -15.37
CA MET A 23 -15.52 -10.14 -14.26
C MET A 23 -16.58 -9.83 -13.18
N LYS A 24 -17.34 -8.74 -13.30
CA LYS A 24 -18.35 -8.33 -12.33
C LYS A 24 -19.77 -8.46 -12.86
N GLN A 25 -19.98 -9.18 -13.96
CA GLN A 25 -21.27 -9.20 -14.65
C GLN A 25 -22.40 -9.76 -13.77
N GLU A 26 -22.15 -10.81 -12.99
CA GLU A 26 -23.16 -11.33 -12.06
C GLU A 26 -23.46 -10.35 -10.92
N GLN A 27 -22.44 -9.67 -10.39
CA GLN A 27 -22.64 -8.66 -9.35
C GLN A 27 -23.40 -7.43 -9.89
N LEU A 28 -23.11 -7.03 -11.13
CA LEU A 28 -23.82 -5.97 -11.83
C LEU A 28 -25.26 -6.37 -12.13
N SER A 29 -25.51 -7.62 -12.54
CA SER A 29 -26.89 -8.11 -12.77
C SER A 29 -27.73 -8.07 -11.50
N ILE A 30 -27.17 -8.45 -10.35
CA ILE A 30 -27.84 -8.29 -9.05
C ILE A 30 -28.12 -6.81 -8.75
N ALA A 31 -27.16 -5.92 -9.02
CA ALA A 31 -27.32 -4.48 -8.80
C ALA A 31 -28.42 -3.86 -9.69
N THR A 32 -28.59 -4.33 -10.94
CA THR A 32 -29.66 -3.84 -11.84
C THR A 32 -31.05 -4.13 -11.30
N ARG A 33 -31.22 -5.29 -10.62
CA ARG A 33 -32.49 -5.78 -10.10
C ARG A 33 -32.65 -5.52 -8.61
N TRP A 34 -31.89 -4.60 -8.03
CA TRP A 34 -31.84 -4.43 -6.57
C TRP A 34 -33.23 -4.17 -5.98
N ALA A 35 -33.65 -5.07 -5.10
CA ALA A 35 -34.98 -5.09 -4.52
C ALA A 35 -35.29 -3.85 -3.66
N ARG A 36 -36.59 -3.55 -3.50
CA ARG A 36 -37.08 -2.50 -2.59
C ARG A 36 -37.41 -3.07 -1.19
N GLY A 37 -37.85 -4.33 -1.11
CA GLY A 37 -38.17 -5.02 0.14
C GLY A 37 -36.94 -5.25 1.04
N ALA A 38 -37.13 -5.38 2.34
CA ALA A 38 -36.02 -5.65 3.28
C ALA A 38 -35.45 -7.06 3.07
N ASP A 39 -36.32 -8.08 3.07
CA ASP A 39 -35.92 -9.50 3.00
C ASP A 39 -35.23 -9.84 1.66
N GLU A 40 -35.78 -9.35 0.56
CA GLU A 40 -35.18 -9.52 -0.77
C GLU A 40 -33.80 -8.85 -0.87
N ARG A 41 -33.63 -7.66 -0.26
CA ARG A 41 -32.32 -6.99 -0.21
C ARG A 41 -31.30 -7.77 0.61
N GLU A 42 -31.72 -8.41 1.70
CA GLU A 42 -30.84 -9.27 2.48
C GLU A 42 -30.39 -10.49 1.68
N SER A 43 -31.32 -11.16 0.99
CA SER A 43 -31.02 -12.27 0.08
C SER A 43 -30.05 -11.87 -1.03
N MET A 44 -30.29 -10.75 -1.71
CA MET A 44 -29.37 -10.22 -2.74
C MET A 44 -28.00 -9.84 -2.16
N ALA A 45 -27.95 -9.30 -0.94
CA ALA A 45 -26.71 -8.98 -0.25
C ALA A 45 -25.92 -10.24 0.15
N ASN A 46 -26.61 -11.32 0.56
CA ASN A 46 -26.00 -12.64 0.79
C ASN A 46 -25.41 -13.19 -0.51
N ARG A 47 -26.18 -13.19 -1.60
CA ARG A 47 -25.69 -13.64 -2.91
C ARG A 47 -24.49 -12.84 -3.41
N LEU A 48 -24.50 -11.51 -3.25
CA LEU A 48 -23.33 -10.68 -3.58
C LEU A 48 -22.10 -11.01 -2.72
N ARG A 49 -22.29 -11.43 -1.47
CA ARG A 49 -21.19 -11.88 -0.61
C ARG A 49 -20.64 -13.22 -1.09
N GLU A 50 -21.52 -14.16 -1.44
CA GLU A 50 -21.14 -15.46 -2.00
C GLU A 50 -20.36 -15.32 -3.30
N LEU A 51 -20.83 -14.51 -4.25
CA LEU A 51 -20.11 -14.26 -5.51
C LEU A 51 -18.71 -13.71 -5.28
N LYS A 52 -18.58 -12.75 -4.34
CA LYS A 52 -17.26 -12.21 -3.98
C LYS A 52 -16.33 -13.25 -3.37
N LEU A 53 -16.88 -14.27 -2.70
CA LEU A 53 -16.09 -15.37 -2.14
C LEU A 53 -15.74 -16.41 -3.20
N ALA A 54 -16.69 -16.77 -4.08
CA ALA A 54 -16.53 -17.77 -5.13
C ALA A 54 -15.55 -17.34 -6.22
N ASP A 55 -15.53 -16.05 -6.60
CA ASP A 55 -14.57 -15.50 -7.59
C ASP A 55 -13.09 -15.71 -7.21
N SER A 56 -12.83 -16.08 -5.95
CA SER A 56 -11.49 -16.25 -5.42
C SER A 56 -10.95 -17.69 -5.52
N SER A 57 -11.80 -18.69 -5.82
CA SER A 57 -11.42 -20.10 -5.95
C SER A 57 -11.10 -20.44 -7.40
N GLY A 58 -9.88 -20.91 -7.68
CA GLY A 58 -9.42 -21.26 -9.02
C GLY A 58 -8.61 -20.17 -9.73
N PHE A 59 -8.44 -19.01 -9.10
CA PHE A 59 -7.56 -17.97 -9.61
C PHE A 59 -6.10 -18.44 -9.63
N SER A 60 -5.46 -18.37 -10.80
CA SER A 60 -4.04 -18.69 -11.00
C SER A 60 -3.36 -17.51 -11.68
N VAL A 61 -2.16 -17.16 -11.21
CA VAL A 61 -1.28 -16.23 -11.92
C VAL A 61 -0.38 -17.04 -12.81
N GLU A 62 -0.34 -16.70 -14.10
CA GLU A 62 0.36 -17.52 -15.09
C GLU A 62 1.46 -16.75 -15.81
N SER A 63 1.45 -15.42 -15.80
CA SER A 63 2.41 -14.61 -16.56
C SER A 63 2.84 -13.32 -15.86
N TRP A 64 3.95 -12.75 -16.34
CA TRP A 64 4.46 -11.46 -15.86
C TRP A 64 3.60 -10.29 -16.33
N GLU A 65 2.99 -10.37 -17.51
CA GLU A 65 2.08 -9.34 -18.07
C GLU A 65 0.84 -9.20 -17.18
N TYR A 66 0.27 -10.33 -16.74
CA TYR A 66 -0.81 -10.32 -15.77
C TYR A 66 -0.35 -9.63 -14.47
N LEU A 67 0.80 -10.03 -13.93
CA LEU A 67 1.30 -9.46 -12.68
C LEU A 67 1.62 -7.96 -12.83
N ALA A 68 2.10 -7.51 -13.97
CA ALA A 68 2.36 -6.09 -14.25
C ALA A 68 1.07 -5.28 -14.23
N GLY A 69 0.04 -5.72 -14.95
CA GLY A 69 -1.28 -5.08 -14.93
C GLY A 69 -1.90 -5.09 -13.53
N PHE A 70 -1.79 -6.21 -12.80
CA PHE A 70 -2.27 -6.31 -11.43
C PHE A 70 -1.50 -5.39 -10.47
N PHE A 71 -0.18 -5.27 -10.64
CA PHE A 71 0.66 -4.39 -9.83
C PHE A 71 0.39 -2.91 -10.12
N ASP A 72 0.06 -2.55 -11.36
CA ASP A 72 -0.41 -1.21 -11.71
C ASP A 72 -1.72 -0.83 -11.02
N ALA A 73 -2.60 -1.81 -10.75
CA ALA A 73 -3.81 -1.58 -9.98
C ALA A 73 -3.55 -1.56 -8.46
N GLU A 74 -2.95 -2.62 -7.91
CA GLU A 74 -2.93 -2.90 -6.46
C GLU A 74 -1.54 -2.83 -5.82
N GLY A 75 -0.49 -2.74 -6.64
CA GLY A 75 0.90 -2.69 -6.20
C GLY A 75 1.30 -1.34 -5.61
N CYS A 76 2.32 -1.37 -4.75
CA CYS A 76 2.92 -0.20 -4.13
C CYS A 76 4.44 -0.37 -4.08
N ILE A 77 5.15 0.65 -4.54
CA ILE A 77 6.61 0.74 -4.51
C ILE A 77 6.98 1.71 -3.40
N ARG A 78 7.85 1.29 -2.49
CA ARG A 78 8.30 2.11 -1.36
C ARG A 78 9.80 2.03 -1.25
N ILE A 79 10.39 3.17 -0.93
CA ILE A 79 11.75 3.25 -0.41
C ILE A 79 11.60 3.44 1.10
N PRO A 80 12.16 2.56 1.95
CA PRO A 80 12.07 2.69 3.41
C PRO A 80 12.79 3.95 3.91
N VAL A 81 12.32 4.50 5.03
CA VAL A 81 12.93 5.68 5.68
C VAL A 81 14.28 5.30 6.30
N ALA A 82 14.32 4.10 6.88
CA ALA A 82 15.42 3.71 7.74
C ALA A 82 16.68 3.28 6.98
N TYR A 83 16.55 2.87 5.72
CA TYR A 83 17.65 2.33 4.94
C TYR A 83 17.43 2.48 3.43
N PRO A 84 18.52 2.53 2.64
CA PRO A 84 18.49 2.54 1.18
C PRO A 84 18.07 1.17 0.64
N GLY A 85 16.78 1.00 0.39
CA GLY A 85 16.25 -0.26 -0.12
C GLY A 85 14.96 -0.08 -0.88
N VAL A 86 14.50 -1.17 -1.48
CA VAL A 86 13.25 -1.21 -2.25
C VAL A 86 12.32 -2.22 -1.63
N LEU A 87 11.09 -1.79 -1.39
CA LEU A 87 10.04 -2.56 -0.77
C LEU A 87 8.83 -2.56 -1.69
N LEU A 88 8.36 -3.76 -2.05
CA LEU A 88 7.14 -3.95 -2.83
C LEU A 88 6.01 -4.46 -1.92
N GLN A 89 4.82 -3.89 -2.10
CA GLN A 89 3.60 -4.31 -1.43
C GLN A 89 2.49 -4.53 -2.45
N ILE A 90 1.69 -5.56 -2.26
CA ILE A 90 0.43 -5.77 -2.98
C ILE A 90 -0.65 -5.99 -1.93
N GLY A 91 -1.61 -5.08 -1.84
CA GLY A 91 -2.75 -5.20 -0.93
C GLY A 91 -3.92 -5.91 -1.60
N GLN A 92 -4.57 -6.84 -0.90
CA GLN A 92 -5.76 -7.53 -1.44
C GLN A 92 -6.68 -8.02 -0.32
N LYS A 93 -8.00 -7.94 -0.54
CA LYS A 93 -9.01 -8.47 0.40
C LYS A 93 -9.05 -9.99 0.40
N HIS A 94 -8.79 -10.59 -0.76
CA HIS A 94 -8.84 -12.03 -0.98
C HIS A 94 -7.44 -12.65 -0.89
N PRO A 95 -7.12 -13.42 0.17
CA PRO A 95 -5.76 -13.93 0.37
C PRO A 95 -5.34 -14.98 -0.67
N SER A 96 -6.29 -15.70 -1.30
CA SER A 96 -6.00 -16.70 -2.32
C SER A 96 -5.29 -16.11 -3.54
N ILE A 97 -5.60 -14.86 -3.92
CA ILE A 97 -4.92 -14.14 -5.00
C ILE A 97 -3.45 -13.91 -4.65
N LEU A 98 -3.18 -13.43 -3.43
CA LEU A 98 -1.81 -13.19 -2.97
C LEU A 98 -1.02 -14.49 -2.82
N LEU A 99 -1.69 -15.56 -2.39
CA LEU A 99 -1.09 -16.89 -2.32
C LEU A 99 -0.72 -17.39 -3.72
N SER A 100 -1.60 -17.21 -4.71
CA SER A 100 -1.34 -17.59 -6.09
C SER A 100 -0.16 -16.83 -6.70
N ILE A 101 -0.09 -15.51 -6.46
CA ILE A 101 1.08 -14.69 -6.82
C ILE A 101 2.34 -15.23 -6.13
N THR A 102 2.27 -15.56 -4.84
CA THR A 102 3.42 -16.05 -4.06
C THR A 102 3.93 -17.39 -4.61
N VAL A 103 3.02 -18.33 -4.90
CA VAL A 103 3.34 -19.64 -5.46
C VAL A 103 3.96 -19.50 -6.85
N TRP A 104 3.38 -18.64 -7.71
CA TRP A 104 3.91 -18.41 -9.05
C TRP A 104 5.30 -17.74 -9.03
N LEU A 105 5.51 -16.74 -8.16
CA LEU A 105 6.83 -16.12 -7.95
C LEU A 105 7.86 -17.15 -7.45
N ALA A 106 7.47 -18.03 -6.53
CA ALA A 106 8.36 -19.08 -6.01
C ALA A 106 8.74 -20.12 -7.08
N LYS A 107 7.82 -20.46 -8.00
CA LYS A 107 8.12 -21.33 -9.15
C LYS A 107 9.10 -20.68 -10.12
N THR A 108 8.89 -19.39 -10.40
CA THR A 108 9.73 -18.62 -11.33
C THR A 108 11.10 -18.31 -10.72
N TRP A 109 11.20 -18.24 -9.39
CA TRP A 109 12.46 -18.02 -8.69
C TRP A 109 12.57 -18.75 -7.34
N PRO A 110 13.03 -20.01 -7.34
CA PRO A 110 13.07 -20.84 -6.14
C PRO A 110 13.98 -20.31 -5.02
N THR A 111 15.03 -19.56 -5.37
CA THR A 111 16.04 -19.05 -4.41
C THR A 111 15.46 -18.04 -3.41
N TYR A 112 14.37 -17.35 -3.75
CA TYR A 112 13.81 -16.30 -2.91
C TYR A 112 12.30 -16.42 -2.79
N MET A 113 11.82 -16.88 -1.64
CA MET A 113 10.40 -16.87 -1.32
C MET A 113 9.94 -15.50 -0.79
N PRO A 114 8.96 -14.85 -1.44
CA PRO A 114 8.25 -13.72 -0.87
C PRO A 114 7.60 -14.09 0.47
N ARG A 115 7.45 -13.13 1.38
CA ARG A 115 6.74 -13.35 2.64
C ARG A 115 5.34 -12.75 2.55
N LEU A 116 4.32 -13.58 2.76
CA LEU A 116 2.94 -13.14 2.87
C LEU A 116 2.64 -12.75 4.32
N PHE A 117 2.08 -11.56 4.53
CA PHE A 117 1.68 -11.10 5.86
C PHE A 117 0.19 -10.76 5.88
N SER A 118 -0.49 -11.10 6.99
CA SER A 118 -1.81 -10.56 7.28
C SER A 118 -1.66 -9.22 8.01
N VAL A 119 -2.36 -8.19 7.53
CA VAL A 119 -2.34 -6.88 8.20
C VAL A 119 -3.53 -6.80 9.14
N ARG A 120 -3.29 -6.92 10.45
CA ARG A 120 -4.32 -6.95 11.51
C ARG A 120 -5.27 -5.73 11.54
N ARG A 121 -4.95 -4.62 10.85
CA ARG A 121 -5.74 -3.38 10.89
C ARG A 121 -6.75 -3.19 9.74
N GLY A 122 -6.96 -4.19 8.90
CA GLY A 122 -8.00 -4.15 7.87
C GLY A 122 -8.41 -5.54 7.43
N ARG A 123 -9.59 -5.66 6.82
CA ARG A 123 -10.04 -6.89 6.11
C ARG A 123 -9.23 -7.10 4.81
N ALA A 124 -7.92 -6.92 4.88
CA ALA A 124 -7.00 -6.97 3.76
C ALA A 124 -5.68 -7.63 4.17
N TYR A 125 -5.14 -8.38 3.23
CA TYR A 125 -3.86 -9.06 3.30
C TYR A 125 -2.85 -8.28 2.46
N VAL A 126 -1.57 -8.40 2.80
CA VAL A 126 -0.51 -7.73 2.05
C VAL A 126 0.61 -8.71 1.75
N LEU A 127 0.89 -8.90 0.46
CA LEU A 127 2.11 -9.56 0.02
C LEU A 127 3.25 -8.55 0.09
N HIS A 128 4.35 -8.93 0.74
CA HIS A 128 5.45 -8.02 1.03
C HIS A 128 6.79 -8.60 0.57
N VAL A 129 7.50 -7.84 -0.26
CA VAL A 129 8.85 -8.16 -0.72
C VAL A 129 9.78 -7.07 -0.20
N SER A 130 10.61 -7.41 0.79
CA SER A 130 11.49 -6.44 1.47
C SER A 130 12.97 -6.62 1.16
N LYS A 131 13.37 -7.72 0.50
CA LYS A 131 14.76 -7.91 0.09
C LYS A 131 15.01 -7.09 -1.17
N THR A 132 15.86 -6.06 -1.07
CA THR A 132 16.12 -5.11 -2.17
C THR A 132 16.47 -5.82 -3.49
N VAL A 133 17.36 -6.81 -3.48
CA VAL A 133 17.74 -7.57 -4.68
C VAL A 133 16.52 -8.21 -5.36
N VAL A 134 15.64 -8.84 -4.58
CA VAL A 134 14.42 -9.49 -5.08
C VAL A 134 13.43 -8.43 -5.60
N SER A 135 13.25 -7.34 -4.85
CA SER A 135 12.37 -6.24 -5.25
C SER A 135 12.81 -5.62 -6.58
N ARG A 136 14.12 -5.39 -6.78
CA ARG A 136 14.64 -4.83 -8.02
C ARG A 136 14.40 -5.74 -9.22
N PHE A 137 14.73 -7.02 -9.10
CA PHE A 137 14.45 -7.97 -10.17
C PHE A 137 12.96 -8.04 -10.52
N ILE A 138 12.08 -8.08 -9.50
CA ILE A 138 10.63 -8.07 -9.77
C ILE A 138 10.26 -6.80 -10.53
N LEU A 139 10.77 -5.63 -10.14
CA LEU A 139 10.51 -4.38 -10.85
C LEU A 139 11.04 -4.39 -12.29
N GLU A 140 12.23 -4.90 -12.54
CA GLU A 140 12.79 -5.08 -13.89
C GLU A 140 11.86 -5.95 -14.74
N ARG A 141 11.47 -7.13 -14.22
CA ARG A 141 10.53 -8.01 -14.91
C ARG A 141 9.17 -7.38 -15.16
N LEU A 142 8.64 -6.62 -14.19
CA LEU A 142 7.38 -5.91 -14.36
C LEU A 142 7.50 -4.83 -15.46
N ILE A 143 8.60 -4.06 -15.51
CA ILE A 143 8.86 -3.07 -16.55
C ILE A 143 8.92 -3.73 -17.93
N ASP A 144 9.68 -4.82 -18.05
CA ASP A 144 9.84 -5.57 -19.30
C ASP A 144 8.52 -6.18 -19.77
N SER A 145 7.60 -6.48 -18.84
CA SER A 145 6.31 -7.12 -19.10
C SER A 145 5.14 -6.13 -19.16
N GLY A 146 5.43 -4.84 -19.34
CA GLY A 146 4.40 -3.82 -19.60
C GLY A 146 3.83 -3.14 -18.35
N LEU A 147 4.62 -2.92 -17.30
CA LEU A 147 4.24 -2.01 -16.21
C LEU A 147 4.13 -0.57 -16.76
N LEU A 148 2.95 0.04 -16.69
CA LEU A 148 2.66 1.34 -17.29
C LEU A 148 2.50 2.43 -16.22
N GLN A 149 1.48 2.32 -15.37
CA GLN A 149 1.08 3.38 -14.42
C GLN A 149 2.18 3.65 -13.39
N LYS A 150 2.91 2.60 -12.99
CA LYS A 150 3.98 2.68 -11.99
C LYS A 150 5.39 2.60 -12.57
N ARG A 151 5.55 2.68 -13.90
CA ARG A 151 6.86 2.54 -14.58
C ARG A 151 7.91 3.51 -14.04
N ARG A 152 7.61 4.81 -14.05
CA ARG A 152 8.53 5.86 -13.59
C ARG A 152 8.90 5.70 -12.11
N ALA A 153 7.94 5.29 -11.28
CA ALA A 153 8.18 4.99 -9.87
C ALA A 153 9.12 3.78 -9.70
N ALA A 154 8.98 2.76 -10.54
CA ALA A 154 9.85 1.60 -10.57
C ALA A 154 11.28 1.97 -10.99
N GLU A 155 11.46 2.75 -12.05
CA GLU A 155 12.77 3.24 -12.51
C GLU A 155 13.52 4.02 -11.41
N ILE A 156 12.82 4.91 -10.70
CA ILE A 156 13.40 5.64 -9.56
C ILE A 156 13.84 4.66 -8.47
N ALA A 157 13.01 3.66 -8.16
CA ALA A 157 13.32 2.68 -7.13
C ALA A 157 14.50 1.77 -7.52
N LEU A 158 14.64 1.40 -8.79
CA LEU A 158 15.78 0.63 -9.29
C LEU A 158 17.10 1.36 -9.08
N GLY A 159 17.12 2.69 -9.27
CA GLY A 159 18.31 3.53 -9.07
C GLY A 159 18.63 3.90 -7.61
N VAL A 160 17.95 3.34 -6.61
CA VAL A 160 18.19 3.68 -5.18
C VAL A 160 19.52 3.14 -4.72
N GLU A 161 20.38 4.01 -4.22
CA GLU A 161 21.67 3.69 -3.61
C GLU A 161 21.82 4.42 -2.27
N ASP A 162 22.83 4.05 -1.49
CA ASP A 162 23.15 4.69 -0.22
C ASP A 162 23.43 6.19 -0.41
N SER A 163 24.16 6.54 -1.47
CA SER A 163 24.55 7.91 -1.83
C SER A 163 23.36 8.81 -2.21
N ASN A 164 22.30 8.21 -2.77
CA ASN A 164 21.17 8.96 -3.36
C ASN A 164 19.84 8.70 -2.65
N HIS A 165 19.83 7.98 -1.53
CA HIS A 165 18.64 7.49 -0.83
C HIS A 165 17.57 8.56 -0.61
N LEU A 166 17.94 9.71 -0.06
CA LEU A 166 17.02 10.81 0.23
C LEU A 166 16.45 11.44 -1.05
N LEU A 167 17.30 11.62 -2.06
CA LEU A 167 16.89 12.16 -3.35
C LEU A 167 15.94 11.21 -4.08
N SER A 168 16.23 9.91 -4.09
CA SER A 168 15.38 8.89 -4.71
C SER A 168 14.04 8.77 -3.98
N ARG A 169 14.01 8.90 -2.65
CA ARG A 169 12.76 9.00 -1.88
C ARG A 169 11.94 10.21 -2.31
N GLN A 170 12.56 11.37 -2.43
CA GLN A 170 11.89 12.60 -2.84
C GLN A 170 11.32 12.46 -4.25
N ARG A 171 12.13 12.03 -5.22
CA ARG A 171 11.71 11.78 -6.60
C ARG A 171 10.55 10.78 -6.68
N LEU A 172 10.63 9.69 -5.92
CA LEU A 172 9.55 8.71 -5.86
C LEU A 172 8.27 9.36 -5.34
N ALA A 173 8.40 10.21 -4.32
CA ALA A 173 7.30 10.98 -3.73
C ALA A 173 6.63 11.94 -4.72
N ASP A 174 7.36 12.46 -5.70
CA ASP A 174 6.82 13.38 -6.71
C ASP A 174 6.01 12.65 -7.78
N VAL A 175 6.29 11.37 -8.00
CA VAL A 175 5.59 10.53 -9.00
C VAL A 175 4.47 9.67 -8.40
N VAL A 176 4.59 9.26 -7.14
CA VAL A 176 3.53 8.52 -6.43
C VAL A 176 2.60 9.53 -5.75
N GLY A 177 1.30 9.42 -6.03
CA GLY A 177 0.30 10.44 -5.67
C GLY A 177 0.36 10.99 -4.24
N ASN A 178 -0.20 12.18 -4.05
CA ASN A 178 -0.07 13.01 -2.84
C ASN A 178 -0.74 12.46 -1.56
N GLN A 179 -1.29 11.24 -1.55
CA GLN A 179 -2.02 10.69 -0.39
C GLN A 179 -1.17 10.62 0.89
N GLY A 180 0.16 10.58 0.75
CA GLY A 180 1.10 10.58 1.88
C GLY A 180 1.79 11.92 2.15
N ARG A 181 1.52 13.00 1.40
CA ARG A 181 2.35 14.22 1.39
C ARG A 181 2.62 14.79 2.78
N TYR A 182 1.58 14.96 3.59
CA TYR A 182 1.68 15.53 4.94
C TYR A 182 2.25 14.55 6.00
N ARG A 183 2.46 13.29 5.66
CA ARG A 183 3.10 12.29 6.53
C ARG A 183 4.54 11.99 6.12
N ARG A 184 5.07 12.70 5.13
CA ARG A 184 6.46 12.53 4.66
C ARG A 184 7.40 13.13 5.70
N LEU A 185 8.46 12.40 5.97
CA LEU A 185 9.54 12.84 6.84
C LEU A 185 10.57 13.58 6.00
N ASP A 186 11.02 14.72 6.51
CA ASP A 186 12.20 15.44 6.03
C ASP A 186 13.48 14.68 6.41
N ALA A 187 14.65 15.23 6.03
CA ALA A 187 15.94 14.61 6.32
C ALA A 187 16.12 14.34 7.83
N ASP A 188 15.78 15.33 8.67
CA ASP A 188 15.90 15.21 10.13
C ASP A 188 14.91 14.20 10.71
N GLY A 189 13.68 14.18 10.19
CA GLY A 189 12.66 13.20 10.53
C GLY A 189 13.08 11.78 10.16
N CYS A 190 13.76 11.61 9.02
CA CYS A 190 14.38 10.34 8.64
C CYS A 190 15.51 9.96 9.59
N GLY A 191 16.33 10.92 10.02
CA GLY A 191 17.37 10.74 11.04
C GLY A 191 16.78 10.24 12.37
N ARG A 192 15.77 10.94 12.91
CA ARG A 192 15.05 10.54 14.14
C ARG A 192 14.42 9.16 14.01
N ALA A 193 13.78 8.85 12.90
CA ALA A 193 13.15 7.54 12.69
C ALA A 193 14.18 6.39 12.65
N ARG A 194 15.36 6.62 12.06
CA ARG A 194 16.48 5.67 12.09
C ARG A 194 16.98 5.44 13.51
N GLU A 195 17.14 6.53 14.27
CA GLU A 195 17.61 6.44 15.65
C GLU A 195 16.64 5.64 16.52
N ILE A 196 15.33 5.93 16.43
CA ILE A 196 14.29 5.18 17.12
C ILE A 196 14.36 3.68 16.77
N ALA A 197 14.50 3.35 15.48
CA ALA A 197 14.59 1.95 15.04
C ALA A 197 15.86 1.26 15.58
N ARG A 198 17.00 1.96 15.59
CA ARG A 198 18.27 1.46 16.15
C ARG A 198 18.12 1.14 17.63
N LEU A 199 17.56 2.06 18.41
CA LEU A 199 17.33 1.87 19.83
C LEU A 199 16.32 0.74 20.08
N GLN A 200 15.25 0.61 19.29
CA GLN A 200 14.30 -0.49 19.42
C GLN A 200 14.96 -1.87 19.23
N VAL A 201 15.87 -2.01 18.26
CA VAL A 201 16.64 -3.24 18.07
C VAL A 201 17.54 -3.51 19.29
N ARG A 202 18.25 -2.48 19.78
CA ARG A 202 19.07 -2.60 21.00
C ARG A 202 18.24 -3.02 22.22
N LEU A 203 17.06 -2.42 22.42
CA LEU A 203 16.12 -2.78 23.49
C LEU A 203 15.71 -4.25 23.41
N LEU A 204 15.43 -4.74 22.20
CA LEU A 204 15.06 -6.14 21.98
C LEU A 204 16.19 -7.09 22.38
N HIS A 205 17.45 -6.75 22.09
CA HIS A 205 18.61 -7.54 22.51
C HIS A 205 18.81 -7.49 24.03
N LEU A 206 18.72 -6.32 24.65
CA LEU A 206 18.84 -6.16 26.10
C LEU A 206 17.77 -6.96 26.86
N ARG A 207 16.54 -7.01 26.34
CA ARG A 207 15.46 -7.82 26.94
C ARG A 207 15.72 -9.33 26.92
N LYS A 208 16.59 -9.81 26.03
CA LYS A 208 16.98 -11.23 25.99
C LYS A 208 18.14 -11.55 26.93
N ALA A 209 18.96 -10.55 27.28
CA ALA A 209 20.06 -10.72 28.22
C ALA A 209 19.53 -10.69 29.68
N GLN A 210 19.87 -11.69 30.48
CA GLN A 210 19.57 -11.66 31.92
C GLN A 210 20.39 -10.56 32.60
N GLY A 211 19.75 -9.75 33.44
CA GLY A 211 20.43 -8.73 34.27
C GLY A 211 20.42 -7.29 33.75
N ALA A 212 19.99 -7.02 32.50
CA ALA A 212 20.04 -5.67 31.92
C ALA A 212 18.78 -4.80 32.17
N ARG A 213 18.07 -4.99 33.29
CA ARG A 213 16.75 -4.35 33.52
C ARG A 213 16.83 -2.82 33.58
N SER A 214 17.84 -2.28 34.27
CA SER A 214 18.00 -0.82 34.42
C SER A 214 18.36 -0.17 33.08
N GLU A 215 19.32 -0.73 32.33
CA GLU A 215 19.68 -0.21 31.00
C GLU A 215 18.48 -0.27 30.02
N ALA A 216 17.71 -1.36 30.05
CA ALA A 216 16.51 -1.48 29.23
C ALA A 216 15.44 -0.44 29.58
N GLN A 217 15.32 -0.03 30.85
CA GLN A 217 14.39 1.03 31.28
C GLN A 217 14.85 2.40 30.76
N THR A 218 16.13 2.73 30.90
CA THR A 218 16.70 3.97 30.37
C THR A 218 16.50 4.08 28.87
N LEU A 219 16.80 3.01 28.14
CA LEU A 219 16.67 2.99 26.69
C LEU A 219 15.20 3.04 26.23
N HIS A 220 14.29 2.48 27.01
CA HIS A 220 12.86 2.61 26.75
C HIS A 220 12.39 4.06 26.91
N ALA A 221 12.80 4.75 27.98
CA ALA A 221 12.49 6.15 28.20
C ALA A 221 13.05 7.07 27.09
N GLU A 222 14.27 6.78 26.61
CA GLU A 222 14.89 7.50 25.49
C GLU A 222 14.10 7.31 24.19
N ILE A 223 13.68 6.07 23.87
CA ILE A 223 12.82 5.78 22.72
C ILE A 223 11.51 6.57 22.81
N ASP A 224 10.87 6.59 23.98
CA ASP A 224 9.60 7.28 24.19
C ASP A 224 9.76 8.80 24.00
N HIS A 225 10.84 9.38 24.55
CA HIS A 225 11.17 10.79 24.35
C HIS A 225 11.36 11.13 22.86
N LEU A 226 12.16 10.34 22.14
CA LEU A 226 12.39 10.54 20.70
C LEU A 226 11.11 10.36 19.89
N GLN A 227 10.23 9.43 20.25
CA GLN A 227 8.93 9.24 19.60
C GLN A 227 8.02 10.45 19.80
N GLN A 228 7.97 11.02 21.01
CA GLN A 228 7.20 12.24 21.30
C GLN A 228 7.74 13.42 20.51
N GLN A 229 9.05 13.63 20.51
CA GLN A 229 9.71 14.68 19.74
C GLN A 229 9.45 14.52 18.24
N HIS A 230 9.58 13.30 17.72
CA HIS A 230 9.31 12.98 16.32
C HIS A 230 7.86 13.27 15.93
N ALA A 231 6.89 12.87 16.76
CA ALA A 231 5.48 13.14 16.53
C ALA A 231 5.17 14.64 16.52
N SER A 232 5.71 15.40 17.49
CA SER A 232 5.53 16.86 17.57
C SER A 232 6.07 17.57 16.33
N LEU A 233 7.32 17.31 15.96
CA LEU A 233 7.96 17.92 14.80
C LEU A 233 7.28 17.53 13.48
N SER A 234 6.86 16.26 13.35
CA SER A 234 6.12 15.80 12.17
C SER A 234 4.77 16.50 12.03
N ALA A 235 4.06 16.73 13.15
CA ALA A 235 2.80 17.47 13.15
C ALA A 235 3.00 18.94 12.75
N GLN A 236 4.06 19.58 13.25
CA GLN A 236 4.41 20.95 12.87
C GLN A 236 4.76 21.06 11.38
N ALA A 237 5.57 20.15 10.84
CA ALA A 237 5.91 20.10 9.42
C ALA A 237 4.67 19.86 8.55
N ALA A 238 3.80 18.94 8.95
CA ALA A 238 2.53 18.67 8.27
C ALA A 238 1.62 19.91 8.23
N LEU A 239 1.50 20.62 9.35
CA LEU A 239 0.70 21.84 9.45
C LEU A 239 1.29 22.96 8.57
N SER A 240 2.62 23.11 8.56
CA SER A 240 3.31 24.08 7.72
C SER A 240 3.06 23.82 6.23
N ALA A 241 3.21 22.56 5.80
CA ALA A 241 2.95 22.14 4.42
C ALA A 241 1.47 22.35 4.04
N LEU A 242 0.53 22.00 4.91
CA LEU A 242 -0.90 22.22 4.68
C LEU A 242 -1.23 23.70 4.54
N ARG A 243 -0.65 24.57 5.38
CA ARG A 243 -0.82 26.02 5.29
C ARG A 243 -0.27 26.56 3.97
N ALA A 244 0.89 26.08 3.52
CA ALA A 244 1.47 26.45 2.24
C ALA A 244 0.56 26.08 1.07
N ASP A 245 0.04 24.84 1.07
CA ASP A 245 -0.89 24.36 0.04
C ASP A 245 -2.20 25.14 0.04
N ILE A 246 -2.77 25.44 1.21
CA ILE A 246 -3.98 26.29 1.32
C ILE A 246 -3.73 27.66 0.71
N ARG A 247 -2.61 28.31 1.04
CA ARG A 247 -2.26 29.62 0.45
C ARG A 247 -2.09 29.52 -1.07
N GLN A 248 -1.49 28.43 -1.57
CA GLN A 248 -1.35 28.20 -3.00
C GLN A 248 -2.71 28.01 -3.68
N MET A 249 -3.60 27.20 -3.11
CA MET A 249 -4.95 26.99 -3.63
C MET A 249 -5.76 28.30 -3.65
N LEU A 250 -5.68 29.10 -2.59
CA LEU A 250 -6.34 30.41 -2.52
C LEU A 250 -5.82 31.36 -3.61
N ARG A 251 -4.51 31.39 -3.87
CA ARG A 251 -3.92 32.17 -4.99
C ARG A 251 -4.37 31.69 -6.36
N GLN A 252 -4.71 30.42 -6.49
CA GLN A 252 -5.23 29.81 -7.73
C GLN A 252 -6.75 29.96 -7.88
N GLY A 253 -7.41 30.73 -7.01
CA GLY A 253 -8.85 30.98 -7.10
C GLY A 253 -9.72 29.86 -6.55
N ALA A 254 -9.20 29.00 -5.67
CA ALA A 254 -10.03 28.05 -4.93
C ALA A 254 -10.89 28.80 -3.91
N TRP A 255 -12.13 29.15 -4.29
CA TRP A 255 -13.13 29.71 -3.39
C TRP A 255 -14.02 28.60 -2.82
N ARG A 256 -14.58 28.82 -1.63
CA ARG A 256 -15.59 27.93 -1.06
C ARG A 256 -16.87 28.08 -1.88
N SER A 257 -17.20 27.08 -2.70
CA SER A 257 -18.53 26.88 -3.30
C SER A 257 -19.55 26.49 -2.23
#